data_AF-A0A527ZIK5-F1
#
_entry.id   AF-A0A527ZIK5-F1
#
_cell.length_a   1.000
_cell.length_b   1.000
_cell.length_c   1.000
_cell.angle_alpha   90.00
_cell.angle_beta   90.00
_cell.angle_gamma   90.00
#
_symmetry.space_group_name_H-M   'P 1'
#
loop_
_entity.id
_entity.type
_entity.pdbx_description
1 polymer ?
#
loop_
_entity_poly.entity_id
_entity_poly.type
_entity_poly.pdbx_seq_one_letter_code
_entity_poly.pdbx_strand_id
1 'polypeptide(L)'
;LGTLSHIMSTGFDYSWFVLTKKIIQKEFALSGSEQNPDLTGKSWRQVLGRATSGVPGPVKAFMEKGEDFIVEPDLPALVARMNALVGGEPLLELGQVEREIRARDRQLDNPFSKDMQITALRGARAYLGDRLIRTAKPHKMLDPANGPLIAVRLNILTRKTLGGLQTDL
;
A
#
# COMPACT_ATOMS: atom_id res chain seq x y z
N LEU A 1 -11.81 7.06 14.92
CA LEU A 1 -10.38 6.67 14.89
C LEU A 1 -10.22 5.14 14.99
N GLY A 2 -10.94 4.37 14.16
CA GLY A 2 -10.98 2.90 14.30
C GLY A 2 -9.63 2.22 14.06
N THR A 3 -8.95 2.54 12.95
CA THR A 3 -7.64 1.97 12.61
C THR A 3 -6.56 2.33 13.62
N LEU A 4 -6.51 3.59 14.07
CA LEU A 4 -5.56 4.02 15.11
C LEU A 4 -5.80 3.26 16.41
N SER A 5 -7.05 3.19 16.87
CA SER A 5 -7.42 2.45 18.09
C SER A 5 -7.06 0.97 17.97
N HIS A 6 -7.24 0.37 16.80
CA HIS A 6 -6.87 -1.02 16.55
C HIS A 6 -5.36 -1.22 16.65
N ILE A 7 -4.55 -0.41 15.95
CA ILE A 7 -3.09 -0.52 16.01
C ILE A 7 -2.60 -0.33 17.45
N MET A 8 -3.03 0.73 18.14
CA MET A 8 -2.63 0.97 19.52
C MET A 8 -3.03 -0.17 20.48
N SER A 9 -4.14 -0.86 20.24
CA SER A 9 -4.56 -2.02 21.05
C SER A 9 -3.63 -3.23 20.93
N THR A 10 -2.82 -3.30 19.86
CA THR A 10 -1.85 -4.39 19.66
C THR A 10 -0.58 -4.24 20.50
N GLY A 11 -0.36 -3.07 21.11
CA GLY A 11 0.88 -2.74 21.80
C GLY A 11 2.02 -2.28 20.88
N PHE A 12 1.77 -2.17 19.57
CA PHE A 12 2.73 -1.66 18.59
C PHE A 12 2.33 -0.26 18.10
N ASP A 13 3.33 0.54 17.76
CA ASP A 13 3.20 1.90 17.20
C ASP A 13 3.33 1.93 15.66
N TYR A 14 3.44 0.75 15.05
CA TYR A 14 3.55 0.57 13.62
C TYR A 14 2.58 -0.50 13.10
N SER A 15 2.40 -0.52 11.79
CA SER A 15 1.74 -1.60 11.07
C SER A 15 2.51 -1.94 9.80
N TRP A 16 2.26 -3.11 9.24
CA TRP A 16 2.88 -3.51 7.97
C TRP A 16 1.91 -3.37 6.82
N PHE A 17 2.39 -2.78 5.73
CA PHE A 17 1.66 -2.73 4.47
C PHE A 17 2.36 -3.58 3.42
N VAL A 18 1.75 -4.73 3.12
CA VAL A 18 2.27 -5.69 2.13
C VAL A 18 1.61 -5.44 0.78
N LEU A 19 2.42 -5.30 -0.26
CA LEU A 19 1.97 -4.99 -1.61
C LEU A 19 2.91 -5.58 -2.67
N THR A 20 2.51 -5.45 -3.94
CA THR A 20 3.32 -5.87 -5.09
C THR A 20 3.89 -4.68 -5.83
N LYS A 21 4.87 -4.92 -6.71
CA LYS A 21 5.40 -3.90 -7.62
C LYS A 21 4.29 -3.22 -8.45
N LYS A 22 3.28 -3.97 -8.89
CA LYS A 22 2.14 -3.43 -9.68
C LYS A 22 1.27 -2.48 -8.86
N ILE A 23 1.11 -2.74 -7.56
CA ILE A 23 0.35 -1.87 -6.64
C ILE A 23 1.16 -0.59 -6.38
N ILE A 24 2.41 -0.71 -5.92
CA ILE A 24 3.19 0.45 -5.50
C ILE A 24 3.42 1.43 -6.66
N GLN A 25 3.69 0.90 -7.85
CA GLN A 25 3.93 1.70 -9.05
C GLN A 25 2.77 2.64 -9.36
N LYS A 26 1.54 2.16 -9.15
CA LYS A 26 0.34 2.88 -9.56
C LYS A 26 -0.28 3.71 -8.44
N GLU A 27 -0.27 3.19 -7.21
CA GLU A 27 -1.01 3.78 -6.09
C GLU A 27 -0.16 4.76 -5.26
N PHE A 28 1.16 4.55 -5.13
CA PHE A 28 2.03 5.48 -4.37
C PHE A 28 2.44 6.70 -5.19
N ALA A 29 2.41 6.59 -6.52
CA ALA A 29 2.72 7.68 -7.44
C ALA A 29 1.83 8.93 -7.25
N LEU A 30 0.67 8.79 -6.62
CA LEU A 30 -0.34 9.85 -6.47
C LEU A 30 -0.46 10.38 -5.04
N SER A 31 0.20 9.77 -4.05
CA SER A 31 0.14 10.23 -2.66
C SER A 31 0.98 11.48 -2.39
N GLY A 32 1.84 11.89 -3.34
CA GLY A 32 2.69 13.08 -3.28
C GLY A 32 2.19 14.21 -4.17
N SER A 33 0.97 14.72 -3.92
CA SER A 33 0.37 15.82 -4.70
C SER A 33 1.23 17.10 -4.76
N GLU A 34 2.22 17.25 -3.88
CA GLU A 34 3.17 18.38 -3.85
C GLU A 34 4.31 18.27 -4.88
N GLN A 35 4.48 17.13 -5.57
CA GLN A 35 5.45 16.95 -6.65
C GLN A 35 4.79 16.63 -7.99
N ASN A 36 3.59 17.17 -8.25
CA ASN A 36 2.88 17.01 -9.52
C ASN A 36 2.89 18.29 -10.37
N PRO A 37 4.01 18.65 -11.03
CA PRO A 37 4.05 19.78 -11.96
C PRO A 37 3.11 19.61 -13.18
N ASP A 38 2.61 18.39 -13.44
CA ASP A 38 1.80 18.07 -14.61
C ASP A 38 0.30 18.39 -14.45
N LEU A 39 -0.22 18.41 -13.20
CA LEU A 39 -1.62 18.75 -12.94
C LEU A 39 -1.87 20.26 -13.08
N THR A 40 -0.82 21.06 -13.00
CA THR A 40 -0.83 22.51 -13.24
C THR A 40 -0.83 22.85 -14.74
N GLY A 41 -0.43 21.92 -15.62
CA GLY A 41 -0.20 22.16 -17.05
C GLY A 41 -1.29 21.70 -18.04
N LYS A 42 -2.41 21.13 -17.57
CA LYS A 42 -3.53 20.61 -18.43
C LYS A 42 -3.09 19.64 -19.56
N SER A 43 -1.96 18.96 -19.45
CA SER A 43 -1.48 18.05 -20.50
C SER A 43 -1.85 16.59 -20.21
N TRP A 44 -2.97 16.16 -20.77
CA TRP A 44 -3.43 14.76 -20.77
C TRP A 44 -2.37 13.78 -21.30
N ARG A 45 -1.44 14.24 -22.16
CA ARG A 45 -0.33 13.43 -22.70
C ARG A 45 0.73 13.09 -21.64
N GLN A 46 1.03 14.00 -20.71
CA GLN A 46 1.96 13.75 -19.61
C GLN A 46 1.36 12.78 -18.58
N VAL A 47 0.05 12.90 -18.33
CA VAL A 47 -0.70 11.94 -17.49
C VAL A 47 -0.69 10.54 -18.11
N LEU A 48 -0.84 10.43 -19.43
CA LEU A 48 -0.76 9.15 -20.14
C LEU A 48 0.65 8.54 -20.09
N GLY A 49 1.70 9.36 -20.18
CA GLY A 49 3.10 8.90 -20.07
C GLY A 49 3.41 8.21 -18.75
N ARG A 50 2.82 8.68 -17.63
CA ARG A 50 2.94 8.02 -16.32
C ARG A 50 2.31 6.64 -16.27
N ALA A 51 1.26 6.39 -17.04
CA ALA A 51 0.66 5.04 -17.09
C ALA A 51 1.63 4.00 -17.66
N THR A 52 2.67 4.44 -18.38
CA THR A 52 3.64 3.57 -19.07
C THR A 52 5.06 3.58 -18.47
N SER A 53 5.41 4.51 -17.58
CA SER A 53 6.82 4.83 -17.26
C SER A 53 7.45 4.07 -16.08
N GLY A 54 6.93 2.91 -15.67
CA GLY A 54 7.50 2.15 -14.55
C GLY A 54 7.26 2.82 -13.18
N VAL A 55 8.01 2.38 -12.15
CA VAL A 55 7.93 2.95 -10.79
C VAL A 55 8.49 4.39 -10.81
N PRO A 56 7.76 5.40 -10.29
CA PRO A 56 8.25 6.77 -10.25
C PRO A 56 9.57 6.91 -9.49
N GLY A 57 10.45 7.83 -9.91
CA GLY A 57 11.77 8.05 -9.31
C GLY A 57 11.77 8.15 -7.78
N PRO A 58 10.92 8.98 -7.15
CA PRO A 58 10.84 9.06 -5.69
C PRO A 58 10.43 7.74 -5.03
N VAL A 59 9.44 7.03 -5.60
CA VAL A 59 9.00 5.73 -5.09
C VAL A 59 10.10 4.68 -5.21
N LYS A 60 10.84 4.69 -6.33
CA LYS A 60 12.00 3.82 -6.53
C LYS A 60 13.09 4.11 -5.51
N ALA A 61 13.37 5.39 -5.20
CA ALA A 61 14.34 5.76 -4.18
C ALA A 61 13.92 5.26 -2.79
N PHE A 62 12.63 5.31 -2.43
CA PHE A 62 12.14 4.70 -1.19
C PHE A 62 12.30 3.18 -1.19
N MET A 63 12.00 2.50 -2.30
CA MET A 63 12.19 1.04 -2.39
C MET A 63 13.65 0.63 -2.25
N GLU A 64 14.59 1.44 -2.73
CA GLU A 64 16.03 1.13 -2.72
C GLU A 64 16.74 1.57 -1.44
N LYS A 65 16.27 2.66 -0.80
CA LYS A 65 17.00 3.33 0.29
C LYS A 65 16.16 3.56 1.55
N GLY A 66 14.86 3.30 1.50
CA GLY A 66 13.97 3.52 2.64
C GLY A 66 14.23 2.48 3.73
N GLU A 67 14.51 2.96 4.94
CA GLU A 67 14.74 2.08 6.10
C GLU A 67 13.51 1.21 6.42
N ASP A 68 12.31 1.71 6.13
CA ASP A 68 11.03 1.04 6.34
C ASP A 68 10.58 0.16 5.15
N PHE A 69 11.36 0.12 4.06
CA PHE A 69 11.02 -0.60 2.85
C PHE A 69 11.79 -1.91 2.74
N ILE A 70 11.04 -3.00 2.55
CA ILE A 70 11.56 -4.33 2.29
C ILE A 70 11.03 -4.77 0.93
N VAL A 71 11.92 -5.25 0.06
CA VAL A 71 11.59 -5.79 -1.25
C VAL A 71 12.19 -7.17 -1.37
N GLU A 72 11.37 -8.19 -1.54
CA GLU A 72 11.81 -9.60 -1.56
C GLU A 72 11.10 -10.38 -2.67
N PRO A 73 11.74 -11.43 -3.22
CA PRO A 73 11.18 -12.21 -4.33
C PRO A 73 9.99 -13.07 -3.91
N ASP A 74 9.90 -13.43 -2.63
CA ASP A 74 8.89 -14.34 -2.10
C ASP A 74 8.48 -13.99 -0.66
N LEU A 75 7.40 -14.62 -0.20
CA LEU A 75 6.80 -14.34 1.10
C LEU A 75 7.66 -14.80 2.29
N PRO A 76 8.29 -15.99 2.28
CA PRO A 76 9.21 -16.39 3.34
C PRO A 76 10.34 -15.38 3.57
N ALA A 77 11.01 -14.94 2.50
CA ALA A 77 12.08 -13.94 2.58
C ALA A 77 11.54 -12.60 3.10
N LEU A 78 10.36 -12.18 2.62
CA LEU A 78 9.70 -10.94 3.07
C LEU A 78 9.44 -10.97 4.58
N VAL A 79 8.80 -12.02 5.10
CA VAL A 79 8.46 -12.15 6.52
C VAL A 79 9.70 -12.23 7.39
N ALA A 80 10.73 -12.96 6.94
CA ALA A 80 12.02 -13.02 7.64
C ALA A 80 12.65 -11.63 7.78
N ARG A 81 12.67 -10.84 6.69
CA ARG A 81 13.18 -9.46 6.73
C ARG A 81 12.32 -8.51 7.55
N MET A 82 10.98 -8.69 7.54
CA MET A 82 10.07 -7.90 8.38
C MET A 82 10.35 -8.12 9.87
N ASN A 83 10.52 -9.37 10.30
CA ASN A 83 10.89 -9.70 11.68
C ASN A 83 12.29 -9.18 12.03
N ALA A 84 13.27 -9.33 11.13
CA ALA A 84 14.63 -8.84 11.35
C ALA A 84 14.68 -7.32 11.55
N LEU A 85 13.86 -6.56 10.82
CA LEU A 85 13.81 -5.10 10.90
C LEU A 85 13.29 -4.60 12.27
N VAL A 86 12.39 -5.34 12.92
CA VAL A 86 11.76 -4.94 14.20
C VAL A 86 12.44 -5.52 15.44
N GLY A 87 13.65 -6.07 15.29
CA GLY A 87 14.46 -6.55 16.42
C GLY A 87 14.71 -8.06 16.44
N GLY A 88 14.29 -8.81 15.42
CA GLY A 88 14.71 -10.20 15.19
C GLY A 88 13.89 -11.26 15.93
N GLU A 89 13.26 -10.93 17.06
CA GLU A 89 12.24 -11.78 17.68
C GLU A 89 11.03 -11.90 16.75
N PRO A 90 10.63 -13.11 16.32
CA PRO A 90 9.60 -13.27 15.30
C PRO A 90 8.22 -12.92 15.85
N LEU A 91 7.76 -11.70 15.54
CA LEU A 91 6.39 -11.25 15.82
C LEU A 91 5.39 -11.74 14.77
N LEU A 92 5.86 -11.91 13.53
CA LEU A 92 5.05 -12.37 12.41
C LEU A 92 5.32 -13.85 12.12
N GLU A 93 4.28 -14.67 12.20
CA GLU A 93 4.28 -16.05 11.74
C GLU A 93 4.04 -16.10 10.24
N LEU A 94 4.94 -16.72 9.47
CA LEU A 94 4.80 -16.86 8.01
C LEU A 94 3.44 -17.45 7.63
N GLY A 95 3.01 -18.51 8.31
CA GLY A 95 1.73 -19.17 8.05
C GLY A 95 0.55 -18.22 8.25
N GLN A 96 0.60 -17.34 9.24
CA GLN A 96 -0.45 -16.33 9.46
C GLN A 96 -0.50 -15.31 8.33
N VAL A 97 0.65 -14.73 7.97
CA VAL A 97 0.72 -13.74 6.88
C VAL A 97 0.26 -14.37 5.56
N GLU A 98 0.67 -15.60 5.28
CA GLU A 98 0.26 -16.32 4.08
C GLU A 98 -1.26 -16.57 4.06
N ARG A 99 -1.85 -16.99 5.20
CA ARG A 99 -3.29 -17.20 5.34
C ARG A 99 -4.08 -15.93 5.00
N GLU A 100 -3.65 -14.78 5.53
CA GLU A 100 -4.31 -13.48 5.27
C GLU A 100 -4.24 -13.09 3.79
N ILE A 101 -3.05 -13.18 3.18
CA ILE A 101 -2.89 -12.84 1.75
C ILE A 101 -3.70 -13.79 0.87
N ARG A 102 -3.69 -15.10 1.16
CA ARG A 102 -4.50 -16.08 0.41
C ARG A 102 -6.00 -15.88 0.62
N ALA A 103 -6.44 -15.46 1.80
CA ALA A 103 -7.84 -15.13 2.05
C ALA A 103 -8.30 -14.00 1.12
N ARG A 104 -7.51 -12.92 1.02
CA ARG A 104 -7.75 -11.83 0.07
C ARG A 104 -7.68 -12.29 -1.40
N ASP A 105 -6.64 -13.02 -1.78
CA ASP A 105 -6.42 -13.42 -3.19
C ASP A 105 -7.54 -14.32 -3.73
N ARG A 106 -8.11 -15.19 -2.89
CA ARG A 106 -9.29 -16.02 -3.26
C ARG A 106 -10.53 -15.19 -3.57
N GLN A 107 -10.66 -14.00 -2.99
CA GLN A 107 -11.81 -13.13 -3.20
C GLN A 107 -11.80 -12.44 -4.57
N LEU A 108 -10.65 -12.39 -5.24
CA LEU A 108 -10.53 -11.86 -6.59
C LEU A 108 -11.28 -12.69 -7.63
N ASP A 109 -11.28 -14.02 -7.45
CA ASP A 109 -11.92 -14.97 -8.36
C ASP A 109 -13.44 -15.04 -8.15
N ASN A 110 -13.96 -14.46 -7.07
CA ASN A 110 -15.39 -14.41 -6.76
C ASN A 110 -16.00 -13.07 -7.21
N PRO A 111 -16.81 -13.01 -8.28
CA PRO A 111 -17.40 -11.76 -8.77
C PRO A 111 -18.31 -11.06 -7.74
N PHE A 112 -18.93 -11.82 -6.83
CA PHE A 112 -19.80 -11.29 -5.79
C PHE A 112 -19.05 -10.78 -4.55
N SER A 113 -17.86 -11.33 -4.25
CA SER A 113 -16.97 -11.08 -3.08
C SER A 113 -17.54 -10.21 -1.94
N LYS A 114 -17.61 -10.78 -0.73
CA LYS A 114 -17.96 -10.02 0.49
C LYS A 114 -16.75 -9.37 1.17
N ASP A 115 -15.57 -9.45 0.56
CA ASP A 115 -14.39 -8.80 1.10
C ASP A 115 -14.46 -7.29 0.81
N MET A 116 -14.36 -6.49 1.88
CA MET A 116 -14.47 -5.04 1.77
C MET A 116 -13.34 -4.42 0.94
N GLN A 117 -12.13 -4.97 1.01
CA GLN A 117 -11.00 -4.47 0.22
C GLN A 117 -11.22 -4.74 -1.26
N ILE A 118 -11.68 -5.95 -1.62
CA ILE A 118 -11.96 -6.30 -3.02
C ILE A 118 -13.17 -5.52 -3.56
N THR A 119 -14.20 -5.32 -2.74
CA THR A 119 -15.36 -4.49 -3.09
C THR A 119 -14.94 -3.04 -3.37
N ALA A 120 -14.14 -2.44 -2.47
CA ALA A 120 -13.61 -1.09 -2.64
C ALA A 120 -12.72 -0.97 -3.89
N LEU A 121 -11.86 -1.96 -4.13
CA LEU A 121 -10.99 -2.03 -5.32
C LEU A 121 -11.82 -2.06 -6.61
N ARG A 122 -12.89 -2.86 -6.67
CA ARG A 122 -13.79 -2.93 -7.82
C ARG A 122 -14.56 -1.63 -8.01
N GLY A 123 -15.05 -1.04 -6.91
CA GLY A 123 -15.73 0.26 -6.92
C GLY A 123 -14.85 1.38 -7.47
N ALA A 124 -13.62 1.51 -6.96
CA ALA A 124 -12.65 2.47 -7.47
C ALA A 124 -12.39 2.29 -8.97
N ARG A 125 -12.27 1.03 -9.43
CA ARG A 125 -12.05 0.73 -10.84
C ARG A 125 -13.29 0.88 -11.73
N ALA A 126 -14.49 1.02 -11.19
CA ALA A 126 -15.67 1.35 -11.98
C ALA A 126 -15.58 2.77 -12.54
N TYR A 127 -14.85 3.66 -11.85
CA TYR A 127 -14.53 4.99 -12.35
C TYR A 127 -13.33 4.95 -13.32
N LEU A 128 -13.53 5.46 -14.53
CA LEU A 128 -12.53 5.36 -15.61
C LEU A 128 -11.21 6.05 -15.26
N GLY A 129 -11.25 7.20 -14.59
CA GLY A 129 -10.06 7.94 -14.17
C GLY A 129 -9.21 7.13 -13.19
N ASP A 130 -9.84 6.58 -12.14
CA ASP A 130 -9.16 5.73 -11.16
C ASP A 130 -8.65 4.44 -11.79
N ARG A 131 -9.45 3.80 -12.66
CA ARG A 131 -9.07 2.58 -13.38
C ARG A 131 -7.78 2.76 -14.17
N LEU A 132 -7.63 3.90 -14.85
CA LEU A 132 -6.49 4.19 -15.72
C LEU A 132 -5.28 4.71 -14.94
N ILE A 133 -5.49 5.64 -14.02
CA ILE A 133 -4.41 6.45 -13.45
C ILE A 133 -4.04 5.98 -12.03
N ARG A 134 -5.01 5.59 -11.20
CA ARG A 134 -4.82 5.47 -9.75
C ARG A 134 -4.76 4.05 -9.21
N THR A 135 -5.64 3.18 -9.66
CA THR A 135 -5.87 1.88 -9.02
C THR A 135 -5.23 0.76 -9.83
N ALA A 136 -4.43 -0.10 -9.18
CA ALA A 136 -3.84 -1.27 -9.82
C ALA A 136 -4.92 -2.21 -10.38
N LYS A 137 -4.61 -2.95 -11.45
CA LYS A 137 -5.49 -4.04 -11.90
C LYS A 137 -5.47 -5.11 -10.81
N PRO A 138 -6.64 -5.63 -10.35
CA PRO A 138 -6.67 -6.68 -9.35
C PRO A 138 -5.88 -7.90 -9.83
N HIS A 139 -5.02 -8.43 -8.97
CA HIS A 139 -4.18 -9.60 -9.22
C HIS A 139 -3.84 -10.26 -7.89
N LYS A 140 -3.51 -11.55 -7.95
CA LYS A 140 -3.09 -12.34 -6.80
C LYS A 140 -1.68 -11.90 -6.38
N MET A 141 -1.51 -11.55 -5.11
CA MET A 141 -0.25 -11.06 -4.58
C MET A 141 0.83 -12.14 -4.58
N LEU A 142 0.46 -13.40 -4.29
CA LEU A 142 1.40 -14.53 -4.22
C LEU A 142 1.67 -15.22 -5.57
N ASP A 143 1.12 -14.71 -6.67
CA ASP A 143 1.48 -15.18 -8.00
C ASP A 143 2.87 -14.62 -8.37
N PRO A 144 3.89 -15.47 -8.64
CA PRO A 144 5.25 -15.03 -8.94
C PRO A 144 5.34 -14.04 -10.11
N ALA A 145 4.40 -14.06 -11.06
CA ALA A 145 4.35 -13.12 -12.17
C ALA A 145 4.02 -11.67 -11.75
N ASN A 146 3.62 -11.48 -10.49
CA ASN A 146 3.31 -10.19 -9.90
C ASN A 146 4.39 -9.69 -8.92
N GLY A 147 5.46 -10.47 -8.71
CA GLY A 147 6.57 -10.11 -7.84
C GLY A 147 7.44 -8.94 -8.38
N PRO A 148 8.39 -8.44 -7.56
CA PRO A 148 8.65 -8.82 -6.17
C PRO A 148 7.52 -8.38 -5.21
N LEU A 149 7.50 -8.99 -4.03
CA LEU A 149 6.70 -8.54 -2.90
C LEU A 149 7.41 -7.39 -2.20
N ILE A 150 6.63 -6.49 -1.64
CA ILE A 150 7.09 -5.30 -0.95
C ILE A 150 6.36 -5.24 0.39
N ALA A 151 7.09 -4.93 1.46
CA ALA A 151 6.51 -4.58 2.75
C ALA A 151 7.00 -3.18 3.13
N VAL A 152 6.08 -2.35 3.59
CA VAL A 152 6.39 -1.00 4.11
C VAL A 152 5.95 -0.94 5.56
N ARG A 153 6.87 -0.61 6.47
CA ARG A 153 6.53 -0.32 7.86
C ARG A 153 5.88 1.06 7.93
N LEU A 154 4.62 1.10 8.35
CA LEU A 154 3.84 2.32 8.51
C LEU A 154 3.85 2.74 9.97
N ASN A 155 4.48 3.89 10.26
CA ASN A 155 4.48 4.50 11.58
C ASN A 155 3.24 5.38 11.78
N ILE A 156 2.74 5.46 13.02
CA ILE A 156 1.64 6.36 13.35
C ILE A 156 2.16 7.81 13.38
N LEU A 157 1.51 8.69 12.61
CA LEU A 157 1.81 10.13 12.61
C LEU A 157 0.53 10.93 12.89
N THR A 158 0.55 11.74 13.94
CA THR A 158 -0.53 12.71 14.23
C THR A 158 -0.22 14.02 13.50
N ARG A 159 -0.94 14.31 12.41
CA ARG A 159 -0.71 15.54 11.63
C ARG A 159 -1.30 16.80 12.30
N LYS A 160 -2.45 16.67 12.96
CA LYS A 160 -3.17 17.76 13.65
C LYS A 160 -3.92 17.19 14.86
N THR A 161 -4.08 18.00 15.90
CA THR A 161 -4.98 17.73 17.02
C THR A 161 -6.28 18.54 16.84
N LEU A 162 -7.40 18.03 17.33
CA LEU A 162 -8.65 18.81 17.45
C LEU A 162 -8.72 19.57 18.79
N GLY A 163 -7.68 19.44 19.63
CA GLY A 163 -7.55 20.20 20.86
C GLY A 163 -7.31 21.68 20.55
N GLY A 164 -8.00 22.54 21.27
CA GLY A 164 -7.89 24.00 21.15
C GLY A 164 -8.40 24.65 22.44
N LEU A 165 -8.34 25.98 22.50
CA LEU A 165 -8.96 26.72 23.59
C LEU A 165 -10.48 26.53 23.52
N GLN A 166 -11.10 26.24 24.66
CA GLN A 166 -12.55 26.29 24.78
C GLN A 166 -12.98 27.75 24.59
N THR A 167 -13.87 28.01 23.63
CA THR A 167 -14.40 29.35 23.35
C THR A 167 -15.91 29.34 23.52
N ASP A 168 -16.48 30.41 24.06
CA ASP A 168 -17.91 30.61 24.33
C ASP A 168 -18.53 31.76 23.51
N LEU A 169 -17.86 32.19 22.43
CA LEU A 169 -18.37 33.19 21.48
C LEU A 169 -19.83 32.93 21.05
#